data_AF-A0A838P5T1-F1
#
_entry.id   AF-A0A838P5T1-F1
#
_cell.length_a   1.000
_cell.length_b   1.000
_cell.length_c   1.000
_cell.angle_alpha   90.00
_cell.angle_beta   90.00
_cell.angle_gamma   90.00
#
_symmetry.space_group_name_H-M   'P 1'
#
loop_
_entity.id
_entity.type
_entity.pdbx_description
1 polymer ?
#
loop_
_entity_poly.entity_id
_entity_poly.type
_entity_poly.pdbx_seq_one_letter_code
_entity_poly.pdbx_strand_id
1 'polypeptide(L)'
;MSRSTRIIALAAVAALAACSDRTSPDPLADDPLAARAATSERGEVARERLARRLARALADPGFRAELKRELDRSPVAERKLHLQRFLSAADRRALRAVARLNGESASAVHADAREAIPLELYFPVPEHRSAWRGDAHLLVATAADDHEAPVAFAPSGRRRILDPDAPPDVPVLAVVPVETDFDRASLPRHILPAPGGTPKLPAGLQMTRAHFQDDFEGWLKGNPEFEVHVLGQSGSSDSLTSYACAGEHAGGYYTFDQNGADWSGNVLLFSQAQIDSYKRLHPNQNLRLFVVEDDDGACQIKTDSRRFAALVTAVEAAYPLLTGGRDSTAGLQKYWKRANALQKILKALGSLITTSDDLVGNAVESSVTGASYPGANWVVKGDKNATNGWLNLVVR
;
A
#
# COMPACT_ATOMS: atom_id res chain seq x y z
N MET A 1 -56.63 -67.90 -50.31
CA MET A 1 -56.16 -67.80 -51.71
C MET A 1 -56.07 -66.31 -52.02
N SER A 2 -55.04 -65.67 -52.55
CA SER A 2 -53.75 -66.05 -53.13
C SER A 2 -53.06 -64.73 -53.49
N ARG A 3 -51.72 -64.75 -53.55
CA ARG A 3 -50.84 -63.87 -54.36
C ARG A 3 -50.51 -62.43 -53.91
N SER A 4 -49.20 -62.29 -53.69
CA SER A 4 -48.31 -61.24 -54.24
C SER A 4 -48.43 -59.86 -53.58
N THR A 5 -47.33 -59.18 -53.22
CA THR A 5 -46.39 -58.50 -54.15
C THR A 5 -45.22 -57.97 -53.29
N ARG A 6 -43.96 -58.44 -53.48
CA ARG A 6 -42.80 -57.74 -54.11
C ARG A 6 -42.36 -56.47 -53.34
N ILE A 7 -41.10 -56.11 -53.09
CA ILE A 7 -39.79 -56.44 -53.72
C ILE A 7 -38.67 -55.66 -52.95
N ILE A 8 -37.46 -56.26 -52.84
CA ILE A 8 -36.08 -55.68 -52.99
C ILE A 8 -35.65 -54.51 -52.05
N ALA A 9 -34.40 -54.37 -51.55
CA ALA A 9 -33.20 -55.20 -51.38
C ALA A 9 -32.11 -54.32 -50.70
N LEU A 10 -31.10 -54.97 -50.08
CA LEU A 10 -29.76 -54.46 -49.67
C LEU A 10 -29.74 -53.32 -48.62
N ALA A 11 -28.82 -53.22 -47.66
CA ALA A 11 -27.49 -53.79 -47.49
C ALA A 11 -27.16 -53.85 -45.98
N ALA A 12 -26.40 -54.88 -45.59
CA ALA A 12 -25.74 -54.95 -44.29
C ALA A 12 -24.41 -54.18 -44.35
N VAL A 13 -24.26 -53.14 -43.53
CA VAL A 13 -22.95 -52.59 -43.12
C VAL A 13 -23.06 -52.04 -41.69
N ALA A 14 -22.21 -52.61 -40.82
CA ALA A 14 -21.60 -52.06 -39.62
C ALA A 14 -22.44 -51.20 -38.65
N ALA A 15 -22.93 -51.84 -37.60
CA ALA A 15 -23.12 -51.19 -36.32
C ALA A 15 -21.88 -51.44 -35.44
N LEU A 16 -21.53 -50.43 -34.63
CA LEU A 16 -20.61 -50.45 -33.49
C LEU A 16 -19.14 -50.03 -33.75
N ALA A 17 -18.96 -48.78 -34.15
CA ALA A 17 -17.89 -47.92 -33.64
C ALA A 17 -18.48 -46.54 -33.34
N ALA A 18 -19.19 -46.45 -32.22
CA ALA A 18 -19.72 -45.21 -31.70
C ALA A 18 -18.65 -44.51 -30.83
N CYS A 19 -18.43 -43.23 -31.12
CA CYS A 19 -17.92 -42.20 -30.20
C CYS A 19 -16.47 -42.30 -29.73
N SER A 20 -15.55 -41.67 -30.48
CA SER A 20 -14.47 -40.87 -29.89
C SER A 20 -13.74 -40.02 -30.94
N ASP A 21 -14.46 -39.15 -31.63
CA ASP A 21 -13.87 -37.99 -32.32
C ASP A 21 -14.56 -36.74 -31.80
N ARG A 22 -14.17 -36.34 -30.59
CA ARG A 22 -14.18 -34.94 -30.20
C ARG A 22 -12.77 -34.45 -30.34
N THR A 23 -12.53 -33.68 -31.39
CA THR A 23 -11.41 -32.75 -31.49
C THR A 23 -11.39 -31.95 -30.19
N SER A 24 -10.41 -32.22 -29.33
CA SER A 24 -10.19 -31.41 -28.13
C SER A 24 -9.98 -29.96 -28.57
N PRO A 25 -10.67 -28.98 -27.97
CA PRO A 25 -10.29 -27.60 -28.17
C PRO A 25 -8.88 -27.42 -27.62
N ASP A 26 -8.04 -26.78 -28.43
CA ASP A 26 -6.67 -26.35 -28.15
C ASP A 26 -6.58 -25.73 -26.73
N PRO A 27 -5.72 -26.22 -25.81
CA PRO A 27 -5.57 -25.63 -24.49
C PRO A 27 -4.57 -24.47 -24.57
N LEU A 28 -4.83 -23.48 -25.40
CA LEU A 28 -4.09 -22.21 -25.43
C LEU A 28 -5.06 -21.06 -25.73
N ALA A 29 -6.09 -20.94 -24.91
CA ALA A 29 -6.57 -19.62 -24.57
C ALA A 29 -5.60 -19.09 -23.52
N ASP A 30 -4.73 -18.16 -23.90
CA ASP A 30 -3.94 -17.33 -23.00
C ASP A 30 -4.90 -16.71 -21.97
N ASP A 31 -5.07 -17.36 -20.82
CA ASP A 31 -5.78 -16.78 -19.70
C ASP A 31 -4.91 -15.64 -19.15
N PRO A 32 -5.33 -14.37 -19.31
CA PRO A 32 -4.56 -13.23 -18.85
C PRO A 32 -4.31 -13.27 -17.33
N LEU A 33 -5.17 -13.96 -16.57
CA LEU A 33 -5.00 -14.14 -15.13
C LEU A 33 -3.92 -15.16 -14.81
N ALA A 34 -3.87 -16.29 -15.53
CA ALA A 34 -2.81 -17.28 -15.38
C ALA A 34 -1.45 -16.71 -15.80
N ALA A 35 -1.40 -15.94 -16.88
CA ALA A 35 -0.18 -15.25 -17.33
C ALA A 35 0.30 -14.19 -16.32
N ARG A 36 -0.63 -13.49 -15.66
CA ARG A 36 -0.33 -12.55 -14.57
C ARG A 36 0.19 -13.26 -13.33
N ALA A 37 -0.47 -14.33 -12.89
CA ALA A 37 -0.03 -15.13 -11.75
C ALA A 37 1.38 -15.69 -11.96
N ALA A 38 1.64 -16.28 -13.14
CA ALA A 38 2.98 -16.78 -13.49
C ALA A 38 4.04 -15.67 -13.60
N THR A 39 3.64 -14.42 -13.83
CA THR A 39 4.57 -13.28 -13.83
C THR A 39 4.85 -12.79 -12.42
N SER A 40 3.85 -12.76 -11.53
CA SER A 40 4.02 -12.48 -10.09
C SER A 40 4.98 -13.49 -9.45
N GLU A 41 4.72 -14.78 -9.65
CA GLU A 41 5.54 -15.86 -9.09
C GLU A 41 7.00 -15.76 -9.55
N ARG A 42 7.24 -15.47 -10.84
CA ARG A 42 8.60 -15.26 -11.36
C ARG A 42 9.30 -14.06 -10.70
N GLY A 43 8.58 -12.96 -10.49
CA GLY A 43 9.08 -11.78 -9.81
C GLY A 43 9.44 -12.05 -8.35
N GLU A 44 8.60 -12.77 -7.62
CA GLU A 44 8.82 -13.19 -6.24
C GLU A 44 10.07 -14.08 -6.11
N VAL A 45 10.21 -15.08 -6.99
CA VAL A 45 11.39 -15.95 -6.98
C VAL A 45 12.66 -15.15 -7.35
N ALA A 46 12.58 -14.22 -8.31
CA ALA A 46 13.70 -13.35 -8.65
C ALA A 46 14.13 -12.47 -7.47
N ARG A 47 13.17 -11.90 -6.72
CA ARG A 47 13.43 -11.15 -5.48
C ARG A 47 14.12 -12.00 -4.42
N GLU A 48 13.61 -13.20 -4.12
CA GLU A 48 14.24 -14.12 -3.15
C GLU A 48 15.68 -14.47 -3.57
N ARG A 49 15.91 -14.74 -4.86
CA ARG A 49 17.27 -14.98 -5.39
C ARG A 49 18.19 -13.77 -5.22
N LEU A 50 17.71 -12.55 -5.43
CA LEU A 50 18.49 -11.32 -5.20
C LEU A 50 18.85 -11.14 -3.73
N ALA A 51 17.90 -11.32 -2.80
CA ALA A 51 18.15 -11.26 -1.36
C ALA A 51 19.23 -12.26 -0.93
N ARG A 52 19.15 -13.51 -1.41
CA ARG A 52 20.17 -14.54 -1.15
C ARG A 52 21.56 -14.16 -1.67
N ARG A 53 21.64 -13.62 -2.89
CA ARG A 53 22.92 -13.21 -3.48
C ARG A 53 23.55 -12.02 -2.75
N LEU A 54 22.74 -11.06 -2.34
CA LEU A 54 23.18 -9.94 -1.50
C LEU A 54 23.70 -10.45 -0.17
N ALA A 55 22.99 -11.35 0.50
CA ALA A 55 23.46 -11.95 1.75
C ALA A 55 24.85 -12.57 1.58
N ARG A 56 25.03 -13.42 0.57
CA ARG A 56 26.34 -14.03 0.28
C ARG A 56 27.42 -13.01 -0.04
N ALA A 57 27.10 -11.96 -0.81
CA ALA A 57 28.04 -10.88 -1.09
C ALA A 57 28.46 -10.15 0.20
N LEU A 58 27.57 -10.03 1.18
CA LEU A 58 27.88 -9.46 2.49
C LEU A 58 28.76 -10.35 3.37
N ALA A 59 29.18 -11.55 2.93
CA ALA A 59 30.29 -12.26 3.58
C ALA A 59 31.65 -11.55 3.32
N ASP A 60 31.77 -10.81 2.23
CA ASP A 60 32.98 -10.06 1.87
C ASP A 60 33.05 -8.72 2.62
N PRO A 61 34.13 -8.44 3.38
CA PRO A 61 34.25 -7.19 4.14
C PRO A 61 34.33 -5.94 3.25
N GLY A 62 34.88 -6.04 2.04
CA GLY A 62 34.97 -4.93 1.10
C GLY A 62 33.60 -4.51 0.59
N PHE A 63 32.78 -5.49 0.20
CA PHE A 63 31.40 -5.27 -0.24
C PHE A 63 30.53 -4.72 0.91
N ARG A 64 30.64 -5.26 2.13
CA ARG A 64 29.93 -4.70 3.30
C ARG A 64 30.28 -3.24 3.55
N ALA A 65 31.57 -2.90 3.54
CA ALA A 65 32.01 -1.52 3.77
C ALA A 65 31.52 -0.58 2.66
N GLU A 66 31.42 -1.06 1.43
CA GLU A 66 30.86 -0.31 0.31
C GLU A 66 29.37 -0.06 0.47
N LEU A 67 28.57 -1.11 0.69
CA LEU A 67 27.13 -0.97 0.91
C LEU A 67 26.85 -0.04 2.10
N LYS A 68 27.58 -0.19 3.20
CA LYS A 68 27.42 0.69 4.37
C LYS A 68 27.63 2.16 4.01
N ARG A 69 28.66 2.48 3.20
CA ARG A 69 28.90 3.86 2.76
C ARG A 69 27.78 4.39 1.87
N GLU A 70 27.20 3.56 1.02
CA GLU A 70 26.08 3.99 0.17
C GLU A 70 24.81 4.24 0.99
N LEU A 71 24.49 3.36 1.95
CA LEU A 71 23.40 3.59 2.91
C LEU A 71 23.67 4.87 3.73
N ASP A 72 24.85 5.03 4.32
CA ASP A 72 25.19 6.22 5.12
C ASP A 72 25.13 7.54 4.34
N ARG A 73 25.29 7.51 3.01
CA ARG A 73 25.20 8.67 2.12
C ARG A 73 23.82 8.91 1.57
N SER A 74 22.90 7.96 1.68
CA SER A 74 21.56 8.10 1.12
C SER A 74 20.84 9.28 1.78
N PRO A 75 20.33 10.25 0.99
CA PRO A 75 19.54 11.36 1.52
C PRO A 75 18.08 10.96 1.78
N VAL A 76 17.69 9.73 1.41
CA VAL A 76 16.34 9.22 1.58
C VAL A 76 16.11 8.89 3.05
N ALA A 77 14.85 9.07 3.51
CA ALA A 77 14.43 8.62 4.83
C ALA A 77 14.89 7.17 5.08
N GLU A 78 15.21 6.87 6.33
CA GLU A 78 15.71 5.54 6.74
C GLU A 78 16.99 5.05 6.05
N ARG A 79 17.65 5.93 5.28
CA ARG A 79 18.84 5.63 4.47
C ARG A 79 18.57 4.62 3.36
N LYS A 80 17.35 4.62 2.81
CA LYS A 80 16.92 3.68 1.75
C LYS A 80 17.75 3.81 0.46
N LEU A 81 17.95 2.69 -0.23
CA LEU A 81 18.55 2.64 -1.57
C LEU A 81 17.63 1.90 -2.53
N HIS A 82 17.45 2.42 -3.73
CA HIS A 82 16.81 1.65 -4.79
C HIS A 82 17.78 0.59 -5.33
N LEU A 83 17.47 -0.69 -5.13
CA LEU A 83 18.38 -1.81 -5.39
C LEU A 83 18.82 -1.87 -6.86
N GLN A 84 17.88 -1.76 -7.81
CA GLN A 84 18.19 -1.80 -9.24
C GLN A 84 19.11 -0.64 -9.64
N ARG A 85 18.91 0.57 -9.10
CA ARG A 85 19.80 1.72 -9.35
C ARG A 85 21.19 1.49 -8.77
N PHE A 86 21.27 0.98 -7.54
CA PHE A 86 22.54 0.60 -6.91
C PHE A 86 23.31 -0.44 -7.75
N LEU A 87 22.64 -1.48 -8.26
CA LEU A 87 23.25 -2.49 -9.11
C LEU A 87 23.64 -1.97 -10.51
N SER A 88 22.89 -1.00 -11.04
CA SER A 88 23.06 -0.46 -12.40
C SER A 88 23.84 0.86 -12.47
N ALA A 89 24.37 1.36 -11.35
CA ALA A 89 25.20 2.55 -11.30
C ALA A 89 26.30 2.56 -12.38
N ALA A 90 26.78 3.73 -12.78
CA ALA A 90 27.57 3.93 -14.01
C ALA A 90 28.74 2.94 -14.20
N ASP A 91 29.44 2.57 -13.12
CA ASP A 91 30.54 1.62 -13.18
C ASP A 91 30.11 0.16 -13.00
N ARG A 92 28.85 -0.14 -12.67
CA ARG A 92 28.27 -1.46 -12.35
C ARG A 92 29.07 -2.26 -11.33
N ARG A 93 29.77 -1.57 -10.42
CA ARG A 93 30.67 -2.19 -9.45
C ARG A 93 29.95 -3.14 -8.50
N ALA A 94 28.82 -2.70 -7.93
CA ALA A 94 28.00 -3.52 -7.04
C ALA A 94 27.53 -4.81 -7.72
N LEU A 95 26.99 -4.71 -8.93
CA LEU A 95 26.56 -5.87 -9.71
C LEU A 95 27.69 -6.87 -9.97
N ARG A 96 28.86 -6.37 -10.40
CA ARG A 96 30.03 -7.25 -10.63
C ARG A 96 30.52 -7.89 -9.34
N ALA A 97 30.48 -7.16 -8.22
CA ALA A 97 30.85 -7.70 -6.92
C ALA A 97 29.89 -8.82 -6.49
N VAL A 98 28.57 -8.58 -6.56
CA VAL A 98 27.55 -9.59 -6.26
C VAL A 98 27.72 -10.82 -7.14
N ALA A 99 27.90 -10.64 -8.45
CA ALA A 99 28.11 -11.75 -9.38
C ALA A 99 29.36 -12.56 -9.04
N ARG A 100 30.51 -11.90 -8.89
CA ARG A 100 31.80 -12.52 -8.54
C ARG A 100 31.73 -13.30 -7.23
N LEU A 101 31.13 -12.70 -6.19
CA LEU A 101 31.04 -13.30 -4.85
C LEU A 101 30.06 -14.48 -4.78
N ASN A 102 29.19 -14.62 -5.78
CA ASN A 102 28.28 -15.75 -5.92
C ASN A 102 28.75 -16.79 -6.94
N GLY A 103 29.86 -16.56 -7.65
CA GLY A 103 30.32 -17.46 -8.73
C GLY A 103 29.40 -17.45 -9.95
N GLU A 104 28.69 -16.34 -10.18
CA GLU A 104 27.71 -16.17 -11.26
C GLU A 104 28.15 -15.10 -12.26
N SER A 105 27.50 -15.04 -13.42
CA SER A 105 27.71 -13.96 -14.37
C SER A 105 26.97 -12.69 -13.95
N ALA A 106 27.53 -11.52 -14.30
CA ALA A 106 26.82 -10.25 -14.10
C ALA A 106 25.51 -10.17 -14.89
N SER A 107 25.39 -10.92 -16.00
CA SER A 107 24.15 -11.01 -16.77
C SER A 107 23.05 -11.77 -16.03
N ALA A 108 23.36 -12.83 -15.28
CA ALA A 108 22.39 -13.57 -14.49
C ALA A 108 21.81 -12.71 -13.35
N VAL A 109 22.68 -12.02 -12.60
CA VAL A 109 22.24 -11.10 -11.54
C VAL A 109 21.40 -9.95 -12.11
N HIS A 110 21.79 -9.43 -13.28
CA HIS A 110 21.03 -8.36 -13.93
C HIS A 110 19.69 -8.84 -14.49
N ALA A 111 19.60 -10.08 -14.99
CA ALA A 111 18.34 -10.66 -15.45
C ALA A 111 17.33 -10.74 -14.30
N ASP A 112 17.74 -11.25 -13.13
CA ASP A 112 16.88 -11.30 -11.95
C ASP A 112 16.50 -9.89 -11.47
N ALA A 113 17.41 -8.92 -11.53
CA ALA A 113 17.11 -7.52 -11.19
C ALA A 113 16.07 -6.87 -12.11
N ARG A 114 15.92 -7.34 -13.36
CA ARG A 114 14.86 -6.89 -14.28
C ARG A 114 13.57 -7.69 -14.17
N GLU A 115 13.67 -8.96 -13.77
CA GLU A 115 12.51 -9.85 -13.61
C GLU A 115 11.77 -9.58 -12.31
N ALA A 116 12.49 -9.22 -11.24
CA ALA A 116 11.89 -8.71 -10.02
C ALA A 116 11.16 -7.38 -10.27
N ILE A 117 10.10 -7.13 -9.52
CA ILE A 117 9.53 -5.80 -9.31
C ILE A 117 10.62 -4.82 -8.83
N PRO A 118 10.45 -3.50 -8.95
CA PRO A 118 11.35 -2.54 -8.32
C PRO A 118 11.55 -2.89 -6.83
N LEU A 119 12.80 -2.91 -6.36
CA LEU A 119 13.14 -3.22 -4.96
C LEU A 119 13.95 -2.09 -4.31
N GLU A 120 13.72 -1.90 -3.02
CA GLU A 120 14.54 -1.07 -2.14
C GLU A 120 15.32 -1.91 -1.12
N LEU A 121 16.34 -1.29 -0.53
CA LEU A 121 17.34 -1.92 0.32
C LEU A 121 17.70 -1.00 1.50
N TYR A 122 17.43 -1.44 2.73
CA TYR A 122 17.67 -0.65 3.95
C TYR A 122 17.53 -1.47 5.24
N PHE A 123 17.72 -0.84 6.39
CA PHE A 123 17.43 -1.43 7.70
C PHE A 123 16.16 -0.77 8.26
N PRO A 124 15.00 -1.45 8.25
CA PRO A 124 13.73 -0.86 8.68
C PRO A 124 13.71 -0.57 10.17
N VAL A 125 14.09 -1.56 10.97
CA VAL A 125 14.16 -1.40 12.43
C VAL A 125 15.22 -0.37 12.82
N PRO A 126 14.86 0.74 13.50
CA PRO A 126 15.80 1.79 13.91
C PRO A 126 16.97 1.27 14.75
N GLU A 127 16.72 0.30 15.63
CA GLU A 127 17.72 -0.37 16.46
C GLU A 127 18.72 -1.12 15.58
N HIS A 128 18.28 -1.85 14.55
CA HIS A 128 19.16 -2.56 13.63
C HIS A 128 20.03 -1.59 12.81
N ARG A 129 19.40 -0.55 12.28
CA ARG A 129 20.06 0.52 11.53
C ARG A 129 21.13 1.22 12.36
N SER A 130 20.82 1.48 13.63
CA SER A 130 21.73 2.11 14.57
C SER A 130 22.76 1.16 15.18
N ALA A 131 22.55 -0.16 15.15
CA ALA A 131 23.47 -1.17 15.70
C ALA A 131 24.49 -1.66 14.68
N TRP A 132 24.11 -1.83 13.40
CA TRP A 132 25.01 -2.41 12.40
C TRP A 132 26.22 -1.52 12.12
N ARG A 133 27.42 -2.08 12.19
CA ARG A 133 28.69 -1.34 11.98
C ARG A 133 29.42 -1.74 10.70
N GLY A 134 28.78 -2.52 9.83
CA GLY A 134 29.42 -3.09 8.64
C GLY A 134 30.08 -4.45 8.88
N ASP A 135 29.81 -5.07 10.03
CA ASP A 135 30.22 -6.43 10.35
C ASP A 135 29.31 -7.48 9.68
N ALA A 136 29.68 -8.76 9.81
CA ALA A 136 29.00 -9.87 9.17
C ALA A 136 27.81 -10.43 9.99
N HIS A 137 27.51 -9.86 11.16
CA HIS A 137 26.41 -10.32 12.01
C HIS A 137 25.11 -9.62 11.59
N LEU A 138 24.59 -10.02 10.43
CA LEU A 138 23.32 -9.54 9.92
C LEU A 138 22.56 -10.65 9.17
N LEU A 139 21.31 -10.37 8.83
CA LEU A 139 20.51 -11.12 7.86
C LEU A 139 20.11 -10.21 6.70
N VAL A 140 19.88 -10.78 5.53
CA VAL A 140 19.17 -10.11 4.43
C VAL A 140 17.82 -10.78 4.27
N ALA A 141 16.73 -10.03 4.41
CA ALA A 141 15.37 -10.57 4.38
C ALA A 141 14.52 -9.95 3.28
N THR A 142 13.47 -10.65 2.88
CA THR A 142 12.52 -10.20 1.87
C THR A 142 11.11 -10.72 2.17
N ALA A 143 10.11 -9.91 1.81
CA ALA A 143 8.68 -10.20 1.84
C ALA A 143 8.03 -9.41 0.68
N ALA A 144 6.88 -9.87 0.17
CA ALA A 144 6.06 -9.19 -0.82
C ALA A 144 4.98 -8.36 -0.16
N ASP A 145 4.25 -9.02 0.72
CA ASP A 145 3.01 -8.54 1.27
C ASP A 145 3.17 -8.31 2.77
N ASP A 146 2.31 -7.47 3.33
CA ASP A 146 2.31 -7.17 4.74
C ASP A 146 1.92 -8.39 5.56
N HIS A 147 2.57 -8.52 6.72
CA HIS A 147 2.51 -9.69 7.58
C HIS A 147 2.90 -11.04 6.91
N GLU A 148 3.46 -11.04 5.68
CA GLU A 148 4.07 -12.24 5.10
C GLU A 148 5.29 -12.64 5.93
N ALA A 149 5.36 -13.92 6.32
CA ALA A 149 6.49 -14.46 7.09
C ALA A 149 7.81 -14.27 6.31
N PRO A 150 8.76 -13.44 6.78
CA PRO A 150 9.86 -13.04 5.93
C PRO A 150 10.86 -14.14 5.66
N VAL A 151 11.36 -14.21 4.42
CA VAL A 151 12.44 -15.12 4.05
C VAL A 151 13.77 -14.41 4.23
N ALA A 152 14.62 -14.93 5.11
CA ALA A 152 15.91 -14.34 5.42
C ALA A 152 17.10 -15.26 5.11
N PHE A 153 18.22 -14.64 4.76
CA PHE A 153 19.48 -15.29 4.45
C PHE A 153 20.62 -14.70 5.27
N ALA A 154 21.38 -15.57 5.95
CA ALA A 154 22.64 -15.17 6.57
C ALA A 154 23.76 -15.02 5.50
N PRO A 155 24.89 -14.35 5.81
CA PRO A 155 26.00 -14.23 4.86
C PRO A 155 26.60 -15.55 4.36
N SER A 156 26.40 -16.66 5.09
CA SER A 156 26.72 -18.00 4.61
C SER A 156 25.78 -18.52 3.50
N GLY A 157 24.70 -17.80 3.19
CA GLY A 157 23.62 -18.22 2.30
C GLY A 157 22.59 -19.15 2.94
N ARG A 158 22.65 -19.36 4.27
CA ARG A 158 21.66 -20.17 5.00
C ARG A 158 20.32 -19.44 5.06
N ARG A 159 19.28 -20.06 4.50
CA ARG A 159 17.88 -19.60 4.53
C ARG A 159 17.24 -19.86 5.90
N ARG A 160 16.33 -18.97 6.33
CA ARG A 160 15.42 -19.14 7.46
C ARG A 160 14.14 -18.32 7.21
N ILE A 161 13.05 -18.72 7.87
CA ILE A 161 11.83 -17.90 7.96
C ILE A 161 11.91 -17.12 9.28
N LEU A 162 11.53 -15.85 9.25
CA LEU A 162 11.43 -14.98 10.43
C LEU A 162 9.99 -14.89 10.92
N ASP A 163 9.84 -14.39 12.14
CA ASP A 163 8.53 -14.05 12.70
C ASP A 163 7.98 -12.80 11.96
N PRO A 164 6.75 -12.84 11.42
CA PRO A 164 6.14 -11.67 10.78
C PRO A 164 5.77 -10.57 11.78
N ASP A 165 5.56 -10.90 13.05
CA ASP A 165 5.02 -9.96 14.05
C ASP A 165 6.11 -9.30 14.89
N ALA A 166 7.35 -9.80 14.82
CA ALA A 166 8.47 -9.26 15.60
C ALA A 166 9.83 -9.39 14.89
N PRO A 167 10.63 -8.31 14.85
CA PRO A 167 11.99 -8.40 14.33
C PRO A 167 12.90 -9.24 15.25
N PRO A 168 13.87 -9.99 14.70
CA PRO A 168 14.86 -10.70 15.52
C PRO A 168 15.93 -9.73 16.06
N ASP A 169 16.64 -10.08 17.14
CA ASP A 169 17.75 -9.25 17.69
C ASP A 169 18.92 -9.02 16.72
N VAL A 170 19.04 -9.86 15.68
CA VAL A 170 20.11 -9.76 14.68
C VAL A 170 19.71 -8.70 13.64
N PRO A 171 20.56 -7.71 13.33
CA PRO A 171 20.25 -6.71 12.32
C PRO A 171 19.79 -7.30 10.99
N VAL A 172 18.67 -6.82 10.48
CA VAL A 172 18.09 -7.28 9.21
C VAL A 172 18.14 -6.17 8.18
N LEU A 173 18.80 -6.46 7.06
CA LEU A 173 18.76 -5.65 5.84
C LEU A 173 17.60 -6.13 4.97
N ALA A 174 16.58 -5.30 4.80
CA ALA A 174 15.41 -5.58 3.99
C ALA A 174 15.73 -5.46 2.49
N VAL A 175 15.16 -6.35 1.70
CA VAL A 175 15.07 -6.30 0.24
C VAL A 175 13.59 -6.47 -0.10
N VAL A 176 12.87 -5.36 -0.20
CA VAL A 176 11.40 -5.31 -0.29
C VAL A 176 10.98 -4.53 -1.54
N PRO A 177 9.72 -4.64 -2.01
CA PRO A 177 9.18 -3.77 -3.06
C PRO A 177 9.54 -2.30 -2.82
N VAL A 178 9.79 -1.53 -3.88
CA VAL A 178 9.98 -0.07 -3.75
C VAL A 178 8.66 0.57 -3.37
N GLU A 179 8.73 1.31 -2.28
CA GLU A 179 7.66 2.16 -1.71
C GLU A 179 8.05 3.62 -1.87
N THR A 180 9.35 3.90 -1.67
CA THR A 180 9.90 5.24 -1.79
C THR A 180 9.87 5.74 -3.24
N ASP A 181 9.34 6.95 -3.47
CA ASP A 181 9.60 7.68 -4.71
C ASP A 181 11.05 8.23 -4.75
N PHE A 182 11.97 7.40 -5.27
CA PHE A 182 13.38 7.76 -5.45
C PHE A 182 13.65 8.82 -6.54
N ASP A 183 12.65 9.22 -7.34
CA ASP A 183 12.79 10.24 -8.39
C ASP A 183 12.28 11.62 -7.95
N ARG A 184 11.44 11.68 -6.93
CA ARG A 184 11.14 12.93 -6.24
C ARG A 184 12.37 13.38 -5.46
N ALA A 185 13.13 14.32 -6.05
CA ALA A 185 13.83 15.30 -5.23
C ALA A 185 12.80 15.88 -4.27
N SER A 186 13.07 15.84 -2.96
CA SER A 186 12.19 16.27 -1.88
C SER A 186 11.61 17.66 -2.18
N LEU A 187 10.49 17.72 -2.90
CA LEU A 187 9.89 18.94 -3.39
C LEU A 187 8.39 18.85 -3.11
N PRO A 188 7.85 19.76 -2.30
CA PRO A 188 6.43 19.80 -2.03
C PRO A 188 5.71 20.18 -3.33
N ARG A 189 4.81 19.33 -3.83
CA ARG A 189 3.98 19.66 -5.00
C ARG A 189 2.49 19.51 -4.71
N HIS A 190 1.87 20.68 -4.59
CA HIS A 190 0.58 21.07 -5.13
C HIS A 190 -0.60 20.09 -4.98
N ILE A 191 -1.07 19.95 -3.74
CA ILE A 191 -2.49 20.19 -3.47
C ILE A 191 -2.67 21.72 -3.54
N LEU A 192 -3.70 22.20 -4.25
CA LEU A 192 -4.07 23.61 -4.51
C LEU A 192 -3.22 24.68 -3.80
N PRO A 193 -2.62 25.67 -4.51
CA PRO A 193 -1.69 26.62 -3.91
C PRO A 193 -2.31 27.26 -2.66
N ALA A 194 -1.70 26.97 -1.50
CA ALA A 194 -1.97 27.74 -0.29
C ALA A 194 -1.65 29.22 -0.60
N PRO A 195 -2.54 30.17 -0.27
CA PRO A 195 -2.23 31.58 -0.47
C PRO A 195 -0.96 31.93 0.31
N GLY A 196 0.05 32.44 -0.40
CA GLY A 196 1.34 32.80 0.17
C GLY A 196 1.21 33.95 1.17
N GLY A 197 1.84 33.79 2.34
CA GLY A 197 2.06 34.85 3.33
C GLY A 197 1.89 34.41 4.79
N THR A 198 3.02 34.13 5.48
CA THR A 198 3.20 33.95 6.95
C THR A 198 2.44 32.81 7.66
N PRO A 199 2.98 32.24 8.77
CA PRO A 199 2.77 30.84 9.19
C PRO A 199 1.54 30.69 10.11
N LYS A 200 0.39 31.24 9.72
CA LYS A 200 -0.86 30.96 10.41
C LYS A 200 -1.59 29.87 9.64
N LEU A 201 -1.79 28.72 10.30
CA LEU A 201 -2.59 27.63 9.77
C LEU A 201 -3.95 28.19 9.29
N PRO A 202 -4.36 27.94 8.03
CA PRO A 202 -5.63 28.42 7.52
C PRO A 202 -6.80 27.93 8.37
N ALA A 203 -7.87 28.73 8.38
CA ALA A 203 -9.14 28.29 8.93
C ALA A 203 -9.66 27.06 8.18
N GLY A 204 -10.33 26.15 8.88
CA GLY A 204 -10.84 24.91 8.30
C GLY A 204 -10.89 23.75 9.28
N LEU A 205 -11.13 22.55 8.74
CA LEU A 205 -11.06 21.29 9.46
C LEU A 205 -9.60 20.94 9.74
N GLN A 206 -9.28 20.73 11.01
CA GLN A 206 -7.95 20.39 11.48
C GLN A 206 -8.00 19.12 12.33
N MET A 207 -6.93 18.35 12.27
CA MET A 207 -6.64 17.29 13.22
C MET A 207 -5.62 17.78 14.23
N THR A 208 -5.85 17.48 15.49
CA THR A 208 -4.96 17.91 16.59
C THR A 208 -4.40 16.77 17.42
N ARG A 209 -5.00 15.59 17.29
CA ARG A 209 -4.53 14.33 17.86
C ARG A 209 -4.95 13.18 16.96
N ALA A 210 -4.13 12.16 16.90
CA ALA A 210 -4.45 10.86 16.34
C ALA A 210 -3.84 9.78 17.23
N HIS A 211 -4.52 8.63 17.29
CA HIS A 211 -3.99 7.41 17.87
C HIS A 211 -4.39 6.22 17.00
N PHE A 212 -3.45 5.32 16.77
CA PHE A 212 -3.66 4.09 16.03
C PHE A 212 -3.18 2.91 16.88
N GLN A 213 -3.94 1.82 16.86
CA GLN A 213 -3.68 0.65 17.73
C GLN A 213 -2.51 -0.21 17.25
N ASP A 214 -2.14 -0.06 15.99
CA ASP A 214 -1.06 -0.78 15.32
C ASP A 214 -0.40 0.14 14.30
N ASP A 215 0.74 -0.28 13.75
CA ASP A 215 1.36 0.37 12.59
C ASP A 215 0.67 -0.02 11.27
N PHE A 216 -0.06 -1.15 11.26
CA PHE A 216 -0.74 -1.71 10.07
C PHE A 216 0.23 -2.14 8.97
N GLU A 217 1.50 -2.31 9.30
CA GLU A 217 2.56 -2.59 8.34
C GLU A 217 3.43 -3.74 8.87
N GLY A 218 4.06 -4.53 7.99
CA GLY A 218 5.07 -5.47 8.45
C GLY A 218 6.34 -4.74 8.90
N TRP A 219 7.02 -5.19 9.97
CA TRP A 219 8.28 -4.56 10.47
C TRP A 219 9.42 -4.45 9.43
N LEU A 220 9.26 -5.05 8.25
CA LEU A 220 10.18 -4.99 7.11
C LEU A 220 10.00 -3.79 6.19
N LYS A 221 8.95 -2.99 6.39
CA LYS A 221 8.42 -2.01 5.42
C LYS A 221 8.58 -0.55 5.90
N GLY A 222 8.76 -0.37 7.20
CA GLY A 222 9.56 0.74 7.73
C GLY A 222 8.96 1.30 9.00
N ASN A 223 8.90 2.63 9.07
CA ASN A 223 8.00 3.29 10.00
C ASN A 223 6.66 3.54 9.28
N PRO A 224 5.53 3.55 10.00
CA PRO A 224 4.23 3.77 9.39
C PRO A 224 4.07 5.19 8.82
N GLU A 225 3.52 5.26 7.61
CA GLU A 225 3.29 6.50 6.85
C GLU A 225 1.79 6.83 6.81
N PHE A 226 1.20 7.16 7.96
CA PHE A 226 -0.24 7.45 8.04
C PHE A 226 -0.67 8.71 7.26
N GLU A 227 -1.72 8.56 6.46
CA GLU A 227 -2.40 9.64 5.74
C GLU A 227 -3.89 9.76 6.11
N VAL A 228 -4.39 10.99 6.10
CA VAL A 228 -5.82 11.30 6.28
C VAL A 228 -6.38 11.94 5.02
N HIS A 229 -7.26 11.21 4.35
CA HIS A 229 -7.96 11.64 3.15
C HIS A 229 -9.34 12.20 3.46
N VAL A 230 -9.66 13.33 2.83
CA VAL A 230 -11.00 13.91 2.81
C VAL A 230 -11.71 13.47 1.54
N LEU A 231 -12.62 12.52 1.66
CA LEU A 231 -13.36 11.96 0.54
C LEU A 231 -14.72 12.65 0.38
N GLY A 232 -15.12 12.88 -0.87
CA GLY A 232 -16.42 13.46 -1.20
C GLY A 232 -16.96 12.96 -2.53
N GLN A 233 -18.22 13.26 -2.81
CA GLN A 233 -18.88 12.92 -4.08
C GLN A 233 -18.11 13.44 -5.30
N SER A 234 -17.88 12.59 -6.30
CA SER A 234 -17.25 12.95 -7.58
C SER A 234 -18.29 13.44 -8.60
N GLY A 235 -18.29 14.74 -8.87
CA GLY A 235 -19.24 15.34 -9.83
C GLY A 235 -20.69 15.09 -9.44
N SER A 236 -21.50 14.61 -10.39
CA SER A 236 -22.91 14.25 -10.17
C SER A 236 -23.13 12.74 -9.98
N SER A 237 -22.08 11.91 -9.93
CA SER A 237 -22.21 10.47 -9.72
C SER A 237 -22.20 10.13 -8.23
N ASP A 238 -22.60 8.92 -7.86
CA ASP A 238 -22.52 8.47 -6.46
C ASP A 238 -21.10 8.04 -6.03
N SER A 239 -20.09 8.19 -6.90
CA SER A 239 -18.70 7.81 -6.62
C SER A 239 -18.01 8.75 -5.61
N LEU A 240 -17.02 8.25 -4.90
CA LEU A 240 -16.14 9.04 -4.04
C LEU A 240 -14.82 9.37 -4.75
N THR A 241 -14.32 10.59 -4.52
CA THR A 241 -12.96 11.03 -4.87
C THR A 241 -12.30 11.69 -3.67
N SER A 242 -10.98 11.63 -3.61
CA SER A 242 -10.18 12.40 -2.65
C SER A 242 -10.16 13.87 -3.05
N TYR A 243 -10.51 14.77 -2.12
CA TYR A 243 -10.47 16.23 -2.29
C TYR A 243 -9.26 16.87 -1.62
N ALA A 244 -8.72 16.24 -0.59
CA ALA A 244 -7.53 16.64 0.13
C ALA A 244 -6.93 15.43 0.84
N CYS A 245 -5.65 15.54 1.13
CA CYS A 245 -4.88 14.59 1.91
C CYS A 245 -3.94 15.36 2.84
N ALA A 246 -3.72 14.81 4.01
CA ALA A 246 -2.71 15.21 4.97
C ALA A 246 -1.90 13.97 5.34
N GLY A 247 -0.59 14.12 5.52
CA GLY A 247 0.37 13.03 5.74
C GLY A 247 1.80 13.55 5.67
N GLU A 248 2.82 12.71 5.87
CA GLU A 248 4.21 13.17 5.95
C GLU A 248 4.61 13.94 4.68
N HIS A 249 4.17 13.43 3.54
CA HIS A 249 4.56 13.92 2.22
C HIS A 249 3.54 14.87 1.57
N ALA A 250 2.44 15.23 2.25
CA ALA A 250 1.40 16.12 1.71
C ALA A 250 1.89 17.57 1.48
N GLY A 251 2.86 18.02 2.27
CA GLY A 251 3.48 19.34 2.21
C GLY A 251 2.67 20.48 2.85
N GLY A 252 3.40 21.53 3.28
CA GLY A 252 2.80 22.78 3.77
C GLY A 252 1.97 22.59 5.04
N TYR A 253 0.73 23.10 5.04
CA TYR A 253 -0.18 23.02 6.20
C TYR A 253 -0.83 21.64 6.40
N TYR A 254 -0.66 20.73 5.44
CA TYR A 254 -1.20 19.38 5.43
C TYR A 254 -0.20 18.33 5.93
N THR A 255 1.03 18.75 6.26
CA THR A 255 2.07 17.82 6.75
C THR A 255 1.86 17.45 8.21
N PHE A 256 1.79 16.15 8.48
CA PHE A 256 2.03 15.56 9.78
C PHE A 256 2.76 14.23 9.61
N ASP A 257 3.58 13.85 10.57
CA ASP A 257 4.34 12.59 10.55
C ASP A 257 4.00 11.87 11.87
N GLN A 258 3.51 10.63 11.74
CA GLN A 258 3.15 9.75 12.86
C GLN A 258 3.88 8.41 12.74
N ASN A 259 5.15 8.38 13.14
CA ASN A 259 5.95 7.17 13.26
C ASN A 259 5.66 6.30 14.52
N GLY A 260 4.52 6.50 15.18
CA GLY A 260 4.18 5.78 16.42
C GLY A 260 2.70 5.81 16.76
N ALA A 261 2.31 5.15 17.85
CA ALA A 261 0.89 4.97 18.18
C ALA A 261 0.13 6.29 18.40
N ASP A 262 0.80 7.34 18.86
CA ASP A 262 0.18 8.64 19.18
C ASP A 262 0.82 9.79 18.39
N TRP A 263 -0.03 10.66 17.86
CA TRP A 263 0.35 11.96 17.30
C TRP A 263 -0.40 13.11 17.97
N SER A 264 0.27 14.25 18.14
CA SER A 264 -0.37 15.49 18.57
C SER A 264 0.23 16.71 17.87
N GLY A 265 -0.61 17.68 17.54
CA GLY A 265 -0.17 18.86 16.81
C GLY A 265 -1.35 19.69 16.30
N ASN A 266 -1.14 20.38 15.18
CA ASN A 266 -2.23 20.98 14.41
C ASN A 266 -1.89 20.79 12.93
N VAL A 267 -2.68 19.98 12.24
CA VAL A 267 -2.58 19.77 10.79
C VAL A 267 -3.90 20.12 10.14
N LEU A 268 -3.84 20.82 9.01
CA LEU A 268 -5.02 21.11 8.21
C LEU A 268 -5.39 19.86 7.42
N LEU A 269 -6.66 19.45 7.51
CA LEU A 269 -7.20 18.38 6.66
C LEU A 269 -7.97 18.97 5.48
N PHE A 270 -8.74 20.03 5.73
CA PHE A 270 -9.54 20.69 4.71
C PHE A 270 -9.78 22.16 5.05
N SER A 271 -9.26 23.09 4.24
CA SER A 271 -9.43 24.53 4.44
C SER A 271 -10.89 24.96 4.34
N GLN A 272 -11.25 26.07 4.99
CA GLN A 272 -12.58 26.66 4.87
C GLN A 272 -12.93 26.98 3.41
N ALA A 273 -11.96 27.45 2.62
CA ALA A 273 -12.17 27.71 1.20
C ALA A 273 -12.54 26.42 0.42
N GLN A 274 -11.90 25.30 0.74
CA GLN A 274 -12.23 24.00 0.15
C GLN A 274 -13.60 23.49 0.64
N ILE A 275 -13.92 23.63 1.94
CA ILE A 275 -15.25 23.30 2.50
C ILE A 275 -16.34 24.08 1.76
N ASP A 276 -16.16 25.40 1.61
CA ASP A 276 -17.14 26.26 0.96
C ASP A 276 -17.27 25.93 -0.53
N SER A 277 -16.15 25.61 -1.19
CA SER A 277 -16.17 25.16 -2.59
C SER A 277 -16.88 23.83 -2.77
N TYR A 278 -16.61 22.87 -1.89
CA TYR A 278 -17.26 21.56 -1.91
C TYR A 278 -18.78 21.71 -1.75
N LYS A 279 -19.24 22.49 -0.76
CA LYS A 279 -20.66 22.75 -0.53
C LYS A 279 -21.37 23.38 -1.73
N ARG A 280 -20.70 24.27 -2.47
CA ARG A 280 -21.26 24.89 -3.67
C ARG A 280 -21.42 23.88 -4.81
N LEU A 281 -20.45 23.00 -4.98
CA LEU A 281 -20.45 21.99 -6.05
C LEU A 281 -21.35 20.80 -5.74
N HIS A 282 -21.49 20.45 -4.46
CA HIS A 282 -22.19 19.26 -3.98
C HIS A 282 -23.18 19.64 -2.86
N PRO A 283 -24.25 20.39 -3.18
CA PRO A 283 -25.21 20.81 -2.16
C PRO A 283 -25.85 19.57 -1.50
N ASN A 284 -25.98 19.62 -0.17
CA ASN A 284 -26.51 18.54 0.68
C ASN A 284 -25.66 17.27 0.79
N GLN A 285 -24.43 17.30 0.27
CA GLN A 285 -23.49 16.19 0.37
C GLN A 285 -22.51 16.44 1.52
N ASN A 286 -22.10 15.35 2.16
CA ASN A 286 -21.18 15.39 3.30
C ASN A 286 -19.88 14.68 2.95
N LEU A 287 -18.83 15.02 3.69
CA LEU A 287 -17.49 14.50 3.46
C LEU A 287 -17.23 13.31 4.37
N ARG A 288 -16.33 12.42 3.96
CA ARG A 288 -15.79 11.35 4.83
C ARG A 288 -14.33 11.63 5.09
N LEU A 289 -13.86 11.12 6.23
CA LEU A 289 -12.45 11.12 6.57
C LEU A 289 -12.01 9.67 6.60
N PHE A 290 -11.03 9.37 5.77
CA PHE A 290 -10.48 8.03 5.62
C PHE A 290 -9.02 8.07 6.02
N VAL A 291 -8.59 7.10 6.80
CA VAL A 291 -7.19 6.93 7.18
C VAL A 291 -6.64 5.77 6.39
N VAL A 292 -5.46 5.98 5.84
CA VAL A 292 -4.68 5.02 5.05
C VAL A 292 -3.27 5.00 5.64
N GLU A 293 -2.66 3.84 5.64
CA GLU A 293 -1.21 3.67 5.81
C GLU A 293 -0.66 3.59 4.37
N ASP A 294 0.21 4.53 4.00
CA ASP A 294 0.67 4.72 2.61
C ASP A 294 1.98 3.98 2.35
N ASP A 295 1.91 2.88 1.61
CA ASP A 295 3.10 2.16 1.16
C ASP A 295 3.71 2.81 -0.10
N ASP A 296 2.93 3.49 -0.94
CA ASP A 296 3.30 3.62 -2.36
C ASP A 296 3.19 5.05 -2.91
N GLY A 297 3.20 6.04 -2.03
CA GLY A 297 3.62 7.40 -2.31
C GLY A 297 2.52 8.46 -2.19
N ALA A 298 2.66 9.28 -1.17
CA ALA A 298 2.09 10.59 -0.90
C ALA A 298 0.74 10.90 -1.56
N CYS A 299 -0.31 10.90 -0.75
CA CYS A 299 -1.65 11.36 -1.08
C CYS A 299 -2.31 10.60 -2.22
N GLN A 300 -2.03 9.30 -2.32
CA GLN A 300 -2.69 8.38 -3.21
C GLN A 300 -3.38 7.31 -2.36
N ILE A 301 -4.53 6.83 -2.83
CA ILE A 301 -5.17 5.67 -2.22
C ILE A 301 -5.07 4.55 -3.25
N LYS A 302 -4.15 3.63 -3.02
CA LYS A 302 -3.89 2.42 -3.79
C LYS A 302 -4.33 1.25 -2.94
N THR A 303 -5.54 0.76 -3.18
CA THR A 303 -6.09 -0.33 -2.38
C THR A 303 -6.97 -1.23 -3.24
N ASP A 304 -7.23 -2.45 -2.78
CA ASP A 304 -8.20 -3.31 -3.45
C ASP A 304 -9.61 -2.69 -3.35
N SER A 305 -10.21 -2.45 -4.52
CA SER A 305 -11.54 -1.86 -4.63
C SER A 305 -12.63 -2.65 -3.87
N ARG A 306 -12.47 -3.98 -3.73
CA ARG A 306 -13.42 -4.82 -2.99
C ARG A 306 -13.20 -4.71 -1.49
N ARG A 307 -11.95 -4.66 -1.01
CA ARG A 307 -11.60 -4.39 0.39
C ARG A 307 -12.15 -3.04 0.82
N PHE A 308 -11.89 -1.98 0.06
CA PHE A 308 -12.47 -0.66 0.32
C PHE A 308 -14.00 -0.70 0.37
N ALA A 309 -14.64 -1.30 -0.63
CA ALA A 309 -16.09 -1.43 -0.66
C ALA A 309 -16.63 -2.24 0.53
N ALA A 310 -15.95 -3.32 0.92
CA ALA A 310 -16.32 -4.17 2.05
C ALA A 310 -16.20 -3.44 3.39
N LEU A 311 -15.10 -2.71 3.60
CA LEU A 311 -14.88 -1.88 4.78
C LEU A 311 -16.02 -0.88 4.91
N VAL A 312 -16.27 -0.10 3.86
CA VAL A 312 -17.30 0.94 3.97
C VAL A 312 -18.70 0.35 4.13
N THR A 313 -19.00 -0.76 3.46
CA THR A 313 -20.26 -1.49 3.65
C THR A 313 -20.43 -1.95 5.10
N ALA A 314 -19.38 -2.49 5.72
CA ALA A 314 -19.41 -2.94 7.11
C ALA A 314 -19.65 -1.78 8.09
N VAL A 315 -18.96 -0.64 7.88
CA VAL A 315 -19.12 0.55 8.72
C VAL A 315 -20.52 1.18 8.53
N GLU A 316 -21.04 1.24 7.31
CA GLU A 316 -22.41 1.73 7.05
C GLU A 316 -23.49 0.83 7.60
N ALA A 317 -23.30 -0.49 7.57
CA ALA A 317 -24.22 -1.44 8.19
C ALA A 317 -24.30 -1.22 9.72
N ALA A 318 -23.18 -0.85 10.35
CA ALA A 318 -23.11 -0.54 11.78
C ALA A 318 -23.66 0.86 12.11
N TYR A 319 -23.45 1.85 11.25
CA TYR A 319 -23.87 3.25 11.48
C TYR A 319 -24.60 3.84 10.26
N PRO A 320 -25.84 3.41 10.00
CA PRO A 320 -26.56 3.80 8.78
C PRO A 320 -26.68 5.30 8.66
N LEU A 321 -26.19 5.85 7.54
CA LEU A 321 -26.24 7.27 7.22
C LEU A 321 -25.55 8.17 8.27
N LEU A 322 -24.59 7.70 9.08
CA LEU A 322 -23.94 8.56 10.09
C LEU A 322 -22.41 8.46 10.06
N THR A 323 -21.86 8.09 8.90
CA THR A 323 -20.43 7.88 8.67
C THR A 323 -19.71 9.07 8.05
N GLY A 324 -20.44 10.14 7.71
CA GLY A 324 -19.89 11.38 7.16
C GLY A 324 -19.75 12.49 8.21
N GLY A 325 -19.10 13.57 7.82
CA GLY A 325 -18.91 14.77 8.61
C GLY A 325 -19.21 16.05 7.83
N ARG A 326 -19.58 17.09 8.57
CA ARG A 326 -19.75 18.46 8.08
C ARG A 326 -19.40 19.47 9.17
N ASP A 327 -19.03 20.67 8.78
CA ASP A 327 -18.91 21.79 9.70
C ASP A 327 -20.31 22.22 10.18
N SER A 328 -20.40 22.57 11.46
CA SER A 328 -21.65 23.01 12.10
C SER A 328 -22.14 24.31 11.46
N THR A 329 -23.40 24.33 11.03
CA THR A 329 -24.01 25.44 10.30
C THR A 329 -24.55 26.59 11.17
N ALA A 330 -24.58 26.47 12.50
CA ALA A 330 -25.21 27.46 13.37
C ALA A 330 -24.57 27.51 14.77
N GLY A 331 -23.63 28.44 14.99
CA GLY A 331 -23.06 28.70 16.31
C GLY A 331 -21.90 29.70 16.30
N LEU A 332 -21.66 30.38 17.42
CA LEU A 332 -20.47 31.22 17.66
C LEU A 332 -19.17 30.39 17.71
N GLN A 333 -19.28 29.09 17.97
CA GLN A 333 -18.20 28.10 17.86
C GLN A 333 -18.52 27.12 16.74
N LYS A 334 -17.57 26.90 15.83
CA LYS A 334 -17.67 25.92 14.75
C LYS A 334 -17.11 24.56 15.21
N TYR A 335 -17.81 23.49 14.85
CA TYR A 335 -17.42 22.11 15.14
C TYR A 335 -17.54 21.24 13.89
N TRP A 336 -16.72 20.19 13.79
CA TRP A 336 -16.94 19.13 12.82
C TRP A 336 -17.85 18.07 13.44
N LYS A 337 -18.99 17.79 12.81
CA LYS A 337 -20.06 16.94 13.35
C LYS A 337 -20.53 15.91 12.35
N ARG A 338 -21.04 14.78 12.85
CA ARG A 338 -21.65 13.73 12.05
C ARG A 338 -22.68 14.27 11.06
N ALA A 339 -22.76 13.62 9.92
CA ALA A 339 -23.73 13.92 8.89
C ALA A 339 -24.01 12.70 8.02
N ASN A 340 -25.10 12.80 7.25
CA ASN A 340 -25.52 11.72 6.39
C ASN A 340 -24.62 11.54 5.18
N ALA A 341 -23.98 10.39 5.06
CA ALA A 341 -23.27 10.01 3.85
C ALA A 341 -24.21 9.14 2.98
N LEU A 342 -24.98 9.80 2.10
CA LEU A 342 -25.95 9.16 1.19
C LEU A 342 -25.31 8.63 -0.11
N GLN A 343 -24.00 8.80 -0.28
CA GLN A 343 -23.28 8.42 -1.50
C GLN A 343 -23.23 6.89 -1.65
N LYS A 344 -23.78 6.35 -2.75
CA LYS A 344 -23.68 4.93 -3.09
C LYS A 344 -22.29 4.60 -3.66
N ILE A 345 -21.53 3.80 -2.93
CA ILE A 345 -20.13 3.48 -3.19
C ILE A 345 -20.03 2.42 -4.29
N LEU A 346 -20.42 2.77 -5.52
CA LEU A 346 -20.48 1.80 -6.62
C LEU A 346 -19.23 1.79 -7.49
N LYS A 347 -18.41 2.86 -7.48
CA LYS A 347 -17.13 2.94 -8.20
C LYS A 347 -16.19 3.87 -7.44
N ALA A 348 -15.42 3.32 -6.51
CA ALA A 348 -14.42 4.08 -5.76
C ALA A 348 -13.30 4.56 -6.73
N LEU A 349 -12.72 5.72 -6.43
CA LEU A 349 -11.39 6.24 -6.79
C LEU A 349 -10.81 5.80 -8.16
N GLY A 350 -10.72 6.74 -9.10
CA GLY A 350 -10.14 6.53 -10.44
C GLY A 350 -8.64 6.17 -10.48
N SER A 351 -8.00 6.00 -9.32
CA SER A 351 -6.59 5.61 -9.15
C SER A 351 -6.41 4.25 -8.45
N LEU A 352 -7.46 3.42 -8.36
CA LEU A 352 -7.41 2.06 -7.80
C LEU A 352 -6.57 1.13 -8.69
N ILE A 353 -5.26 1.25 -8.58
CA ILE A 353 -4.26 0.33 -9.08
C ILE A 353 -4.01 -0.72 -7.99
N THR A 354 -3.71 -1.94 -8.41
CA THR A 354 -3.34 -3.07 -7.56
C THR A 354 -1.93 -2.88 -6.99
N THR A 355 -1.80 -2.09 -5.94
CA THR A 355 -0.77 -2.21 -4.90
C THR A 355 -1.38 -1.79 -3.54
N SER A 356 -0.66 -1.97 -2.43
CA SER A 356 -1.19 -2.56 -1.19
C SER A 356 -1.51 -1.64 -0.03
N ASP A 357 -1.71 -0.32 -0.20
CA ASP A 357 -1.96 0.58 0.94
C ASP A 357 -2.98 -0.01 1.94
N ASP A 358 -2.57 -0.02 3.20
CA ASP A 358 -3.35 -0.61 4.26
C ASP A 358 -4.48 0.32 4.71
N LEU A 359 -5.71 -0.16 4.54
CA LEU A 359 -6.89 0.61 4.92
C LEU A 359 -7.08 0.57 6.44
N VAL A 360 -6.55 1.59 7.11
CA VAL A 360 -6.75 1.82 8.54
C VAL A 360 -8.24 2.05 8.84
N GLY A 361 -8.91 2.89 8.06
CA GLY A 361 -10.38 2.88 7.98
C GLY A 361 -11.10 4.22 7.96
N ASN A 362 -12.43 4.18 8.19
CA ASN A 362 -13.31 5.34 8.10
C ASN A 362 -13.57 5.97 9.47
N ALA A 363 -13.31 7.27 9.62
CA ALA A 363 -13.60 7.99 10.85
C ALA A 363 -15.12 8.21 11.03
N VAL A 364 -15.64 7.86 12.21
CA VAL A 364 -17.03 8.04 12.62
C VAL A 364 -17.08 8.80 13.95
N GLU A 365 -17.98 9.78 14.10
CA GLU A 365 -18.03 10.59 15.34
C GLU A 365 -18.25 9.68 16.57
N SER A 366 -17.50 9.93 17.65
CA SER A 366 -17.56 9.13 18.89
C SER A 366 -18.99 8.96 19.41
N SER A 367 -19.81 10.02 19.33
CA SER A 367 -21.21 10.00 19.76
C SER A 367 -22.11 9.07 18.94
N VAL A 368 -21.70 8.68 17.73
CA VAL A 368 -22.40 7.69 16.88
C VAL A 368 -21.96 6.29 17.25
N THR A 369 -20.65 6.09 17.42
CA THR A 369 -20.09 4.77 17.76
C THR A 369 -20.40 4.33 19.19
N GLY A 370 -20.75 5.27 20.08
CA GLY A 370 -20.92 5.02 21.51
C GLY A 370 -19.59 4.82 22.26
N ALA A 371 -18.45 4.91 21.57
CA ALA A 371 -17.13 4.78 22.18
C ALA A 371 -16.57 6.16 22.58
N SER A 372 -15.85 6.22 23.70
CA SER A 372 -15.21 7.44 24.19
C SER A 372 -13.75 7.15 24.48
N TYR A 373 -12.88 7.98 23.92
CA TYR A 373 -11.43 7.95 24.13
C TYR A 373 -10.97 9.33 24.61
N PRO A 374 -10.08 9.41 25.63
CA PRO A 374 -9.61 10.69 26.16
C PRO A 374 -9.03 11.60 25.08
N GLY A 375 -9.60 12.81 24.96
CA GLY A 375 -9.10 13.81 24.02
C GLY A 375 -9.43 13.54 22.56
N ALA A 376 -10.33 12.61 22.25
CA ALA A 376 -10.81 12.30 20.90
C ALA A 376 -12.31 12.53 20.75
N ASN A 377 -12.75 12.85 19.54
CA ASN A 377 -14.16 13.03 19.19
C ASN A 377 -14.59 12.26 17.92
N TRP A 378 -13.66 11.52 17.30
CA TRP A 378 -13.90 10.61 16.18
C TRP A 378 -13.16 9.30 16.40
N VAL A 379 -13.74 8.20 15.92
CA VAL A 379 -13.22 6.83 16.04
C VAL A 379 -13.01 6.28 14.64
N VAL A 380 -11.83 5.72 14.37
CA VAL A 380 -11.47 5.14 13.07
C VAL A 380 -11.91 3.69 13.06
N LYS A 381 -12.82 3.36 12.14
CA LYS A 381 -13.44 2.04 12.00
C LYS A 381 -12.92 1.34 10.76
N GLY A 382 -12.24 0.22 10.97
CA GLY A 382 -11.67 -0.62 9.93
C GLY A 382 -12.58 -1.77 9.51
N ASP A 383 -11.95 -2.81 8.96
CA ASP A 383 -12.61 -4.03 8.52
C ASP A 383 -13.46 -4.66 9.62
N LYS A 384 -14.63 -5.18 9.24
CA LYS A 384 -15.61 -5.78 10.17
C LYS A 384 -16.02 -4.84 11.32
N ASN A 385 -15.92 -3.52 11.13
CA ASN A 385 -16.21 -2.49 12.15
C ASN A 385 -15.29 -2.58 13.39
N ALA A 386 -14.09 -3.14 13.24
CA ALA A 386 -13.04 -3.08 14.25
C ALA A 386 -12.67 -1.62 14.54
N THR A 387 -12.28 -1.33 15.77
CA THR A 387 -11.73 -0.01 16.10
C THR A 387 -10.25 -0.04 15.87
N ASN A 388 -9.75 0.77 14.94
CA ASN A 388 -8.33 0.80 14.57
C ASN A 388 -7.62 2.03 15.15
N GLY A 389 -8.37 3.05 15.57
CA GLY A 389 -7.81 4.27 16.14
C GLY A 389 -8.86 5.32 16.50
N TRP A 390 -8.41 6.52 16.84
CA TRP A 390 -9.26 7.67 17.14
C TRP A 390 -8.56 9.00 16.88
N LEU A 391 -9.36 10.01 16.52
CA LEU A 391 -8.88 11.33 16.10
C LEU A 391 -9.54 12.44 16.93
N ASN A 392 -8.83 13.55 17.07
CA ASN A 392 -9.42 14.81 17.55
C ASN A 392 -9.51 15.83 16.42
N LEU A 393 -10.74 16.07 15.96
CA LEU A 393 -11.06 16.96 14.86
C LEU A 393 -11.70 18.25 15.36
N VAL A 394 -11.19 19.38 14.88
CA VAL A 394 -11.68 20.71 15.24
C VAL A 394 -11.87 21.57 13.99
N VAL A 395 -12.79 22.53 14.05
CA VAL A 395 -12.91 23.57 13.03
C VAL A 395 -12.42 24.86 13.65
N ARG A 396 -11.42 25.51 13.04
CA ARG A 396 -10.85 26.77 13.52
C ARG A 396 -10.87 27.85 12.46
#